data_AF-A0A356U346-F1
#
_entry.id   AF-A0A356U346-F1
#
_cell.length_a   1.000
_cell.length_b   1.000
_cell.length_c   1.000
_cell.angle_alpha   90.00
_cell.angle_beta   90.00
_cell.angle_gamma   90.00
#
_symmetry.space_group_name_H-M   'P 1'
#
loop_
_entity.id
_entity.type
_entity.pdbx_description
1 polymer ?
#
loop_
_entity_poly.entity_id
_entity_poly.type
_entity_poly.pdbx_seq_one_letter_code
_entity_poly.pdbx_strand_id
1 'polypeptide(L)'
;MDRNFLDQLRQQTSLRDLIGRYVQWDRKKSEEGRGILWACCPFHQEKSASFKVDVGRGQYYCFGCHKKGDAISFLQDRDGLGFVEAVRQLADMAGLAIP
;
A
#
# COMPACT_ATOMS: atom_id res chain seq x y z
N MET A 1 10.42 4.46 17.71
CA MET A 1 8.99 4.18 17.50
C MET A 1 8.72 2.79 18.02
N ASP A 2 7.66 2.60 18.81
CA ASP A 2 7.34 1.30 19.42
C ASP A 2 7.01 0.23 18.36
N ARG A 3 7.54 -0.98 18.52
CA ARG A 3 7.33 -2.08 17.57
C ARG A 3 5.87 -2.53 17.56
N ASN A 4 5.23 -2.61 18.73
CA ASN A 4 3.83 -3.03 18.82
C ASN A 4 2.91 -2.03 18.13
N PHE A 5 3.16 -0.72 18.31
CA PHE A 5 2.45 0.32 17.57
C PHE A 5 2.61 0.19 16.05
N LEU A 6 3.82 -0.04 15.55
CA LEU A 6 4.05 -0.20 14.10
C LEU A 6 3.33 -1.43 13.54
N ASP A 7 3.29 -2.52 14.30
CA ASP A 7 2.58 -3.74 13.89
C ASP A 7 1.06 -3.52 13.90
N GLN A 8 0.52 -2.85 14.92
CA GLN A 8 -0.89 -2.44 14.97
C GLN A 8 -1.25 -1.52 13.79
N LEU A 9 -0.42 -0.53 13.50
CA LEU A 9 -0.63 0.40 12.41
C LEU A 9 -0.71 -0.31 11.06
N ARG A 10 0.21 -1.26 10.81
CA ARG A 10 0.18 -2.07 9.59
C ARG A 10 -1.08 -2.94 9.49
N GLN A 11 -1.53 -3.52 10.60
CA GLN A 11 -2.75 -4.34 10.63
C GLN A 11 -4.02 -3.52 10.39
N GLN A 12 -4.07 -2.28 10.89
CA GLN A 12 -5.23 -1.39 10.68
C GLN A 12 -5.20 -0.68 9.33
N THR A 13 -4.05 -0.66 8.65
CA THR A 13 -3.94 -0.04 7.34
C THR A 13 -4.30 -1.01 6.23
N SER A 14 -5.48 -0.83 5.65
CA SER A 14 -5.89 -1.53 4.43
C SER A 14 -5.11 -1.01 3.22
N LEU A 15 -4.23 -1.85 2.66
CA LEU A 15 -3.54 -1.52 1.40
C LEU A 15 -4.50 -1.33 0.22
N ARG A 16 -5.65 -2.01 0.22
CA ARG A 16 -6.72 -1.80 -0.76
C ARG A 16 -7.17 -0.34 -0.73
N ASP A 17 -7.46 0.19 0.45
CA ASP A 17 -8.05 1.51 0.59
C ASP A 17 -6.98 2.62 0.48
N LEU A 18 -5.77 2.36 0.96
CA LEU A 18 -4.65 3.29 0.81
C LEU A 18 -4.26 3.45 -0.66
N ILE A 19 -3.95 2.34 -1.35
CA ILE A 19 -3.45 2.39 -2.72
C ILE A 19 -4.57 2.71 -3.71
N GLY A 20 -5.81 2.30 -3.41
CA GLY A 20 -6.99 2.56 -4.24
C GLY A 20 -7.33 4.05 -4.41
N ARG A 21 -6.75 4.93 -3.60
CA ARG A 21 -6.81 6.39 -3.79
C ARG A 21 -5.99 6.88 -4.98
N TYR A 22 -5.01 6.09 -5.44
CA TYR A 22 -4.01 6.50 -6.44
C TYR A 22 -4.08 5.70 -7.73
N VAL A 23 -4.78 4.56 -7.72
CA VAL A 23 -4.85 3.66 -8.86
C VAL A 23 -6.30 3.31 -9.17
N GLN A 24 -6.54 2.96 -10.44
CA GLN A 24 -7.76 2.26 -10.82
C GLN A 24 -7.51 0.76 -10.79
N TRP A 25 -8.28 0.04 -9.97
CA TRP A 25 -8.18 -1.42 -9.89
C TRP A 25 -8.66 -2.07 -11.19
N ASP A 26 -7.82 -2.95 -11.74
CA ASP A 26 -8.18 -3.83 -12.85
C ASP A 26 -9.13 -4.91 -12.34
N ARG A 27 -10.43 -4.70 -12.57
CA ARG A 27 -11.49 -5.62 -12.13
C ARG A 27 -11.42 -6.99 -12.80
N LYS A 28 -10.80 -7.11 -13.98
CA LYS A 28 -10.70 -8.40 -14.69
C LYS A 28 -9.57 -9.26 -14.15
N LYS A 29 -8.45 -8.64 -13.78
CA LYS A 29 -7.28 -9.33 -13.25
C LYS A 29 -7.33 -9.52 -11.73
N SER A 30 -8.10 -8.68 -11.03
CA SER A 30 -8.27 -8.78 -9.57
C SER A 30 -9.13 -9.98 -9.16
N GLU A 31 -8.67 -10.72 -8.15
CA GLU A 31 -9.40 -11.80 -7.49
C GLU A 31 -9.85 -11.28 -6.10
N GLU A 32 -10.84 -10.40 -6.07
CA GLU A 32 -11.22 -9.66 -4.85
C GLU A 32 -11.59 -10.57 -3.67
N GLY A 33 -12.25 -11.70 -3.94
CA GLY A 33 -12.60 -12.70 -2.92
C GLY A 33 -11.40 -13.39 -2.28
N ARG A 34 -10.22 -13.32 -2.91
CA ARG A 34 -8.94 -13.79 -2.36
C ARG A 34 -8.06 -12.66 -1.82
N GLY A 35 -8.55 -11.41 -1.86
CA GLY A 35 -7.75 -10.25 -1.44
C GLY A 35 -6.58 -9.93 -2.39
N ILE A 36 -6.61 -10.41 -3.64
CA ILE A 36 -5.58 -10.12 -4.64
C ILE A 36 -6.11 -9.05 -5.60
N LEU A 37 -5.46 -7.89 -5.61
CA LEU A 37 -5.83 -6.76 -6.45
C LEU A 37 -4.72 -6.46 -7.45
N TRP A 38 -5.11 -5.99 -8.63
CA TRP A 38 -4.19 -5.60 -9.69
C TRP A 38 -4.50 -4.20 -10.20
N ALA A 39 -3.47 -3.45 -10.57
CA ALA A 39 -3.59 -2.13 -11.20
C ALA A 39 -2.39 -1.84 -12.10
N CYS A 40 -2.48 -0.77 -12.90
CA CYS A 40 -1.28 -0.12 -13.43
C CYS A 40 -0.47 0.47 -12.26
N CYS A 41 0.85 0.37 -12.36
CA CYS A 41 1.76 0.81 -11.32
C CYS A 41 1.69 2.32 -11.12
N PRO A 42 1.59 2.80 -9.86
CA PRO A 42 1.67 4.22 -9.56
C PRO A 42 3.11 4.76 -9.58
N PHE A 43 4.11 3.89 -9.77
CA PHE A 43 5.53 4.25 -9.71
C PHE A 43 6.25 4.33 -11.07
N HIS A 44 5.63 3.80 -12.13
CA HIS A 44 6.16 3.91 -13.49
C HIS A 44 5.01 3.95 -14.50
N GLN A 45 5.26 4.50 -15.67
CA GLN A 45 4.23 4.63 -16.69
C GLN A 45 4.07 3.32 -17.48
N GLU A 46 2.87 2.76 -17.48
CA GLU A 46 2.52 1.55 -18.25
C GLU A 46 1.06 1.53 -18.69
N LYS A 47 0.74 0.65 -19.65
CA LYS A 47 -0.63 0.48 -20.18
C LYS A 47 -1.33 -0.79 -19.67
N SER A 48 -0.60 -1.70 -19.04
CA SER A 48 -1.13 -3.00 -18.59
C SER A 48 -0.83 -3.18 -17.12
N ALA A 49 -1.78 -3.77 -16.37
CA ALA A 49 -1.65 -3.93 -14.94
C ALA A 49 -0.47 -4.85 -14.56
N SER A 50 0.59 -4.28 -14.00
CA SER A 50 1.72 -5.05 -13.45
C SER A 50 1.84 -4.92 -11.93
N PHE A 51 1.04 -4.07 -11.29
CA PHE A 51 1.07 -3.84 -9.86
C PHE A 51 0.09 -4.76 -9.13
N LYS A 52 0.61 -5.69 -8.33
CA LYS A 52 -0.18 -6.63 -7.51
C LYS A 52 -0.18 -6.20 -6.06
N VAL A 53 -1.35 -6.19 -5.44
CA VAL A 53 -1.55 -6.05 -3.99
C VAL A 53 -2.11 -7.34 -3.43
N ASP A 54 -1.49 -7.84 -2.37
CA ASP A 54 -2.00 -8.93 -1.55
C ASP A 54 -2.43 -8.33 -0.21
N VAL A 55 -3.73 -8.13 -0.06
CA VAL A 55 -4.32 -7.46 1.10
C VAL A 55 -4.10 -8.29 2.37
N GLY A 56 -4.26 -9.61 2.28
CA GLY A 56 -4.10 -10.51 3.43
C GLY A 56 -2.66 -10.56 3.94
N ARG A 57 -1.68 -10.41 3.05
CA ARG A 57 -0.26 -10.32 3.42
C ARG A 57 0.22 -8.89 3.71
N GLY A 58 -0.62 -7.88 3.51
CA GLY A 58 -0.26 -6.48 3.74
C GLY A 58 0.92 -6.00 2.88
N GLN A 59 1.04 -6.51 1.64
CA GLN A 59 2.16 -6.17 0.76
C GLN A 59 1.74 -5.92 -0.68
N TYR A 60 2.57 -5.17 -1.40
CA TYR A 60 2.49 -5.01 -2.85
C TYR A 60 3.78 -5.45 -3.54
N TYR A 61 3.66 -5.78 -4.82
CA TYR A 61 4.78 -6.00 -5.72
C TYR A 61 4.40 -5.60 -7.14
N CYS A 62 5.26 -4.81 -7.77
CA CYS A 62 5.14 -4.45 -9.17
C CYS A 62 6.01 -5.36 -10.05
N PHE A 63 5.38 -6.08 -10.98
CA PHE A 63 6.10 -6.95 -11.92
C PHE A 63 6.80 -6.19 -13.05
N GLY A 64 6.41 -4.93 -13.33
CA GLY A 64 7.08 -4.09 -14.32
C GLY A 64 8.35 -3.38 -13.82
N CYS A 65 8.33 -2.78 -12.62
CA CYS A 65 9.45 -1.99 -12.09
C CYS A 65 10.08 -2.54 -10.81
N HIS A 66 9.64 -3.71 -10.32
CA HIS A 66 10.16 -4.40 -9.13
C HIS A 66 10.01 -3.68 -7.79
N LYS A 67 9.36 -2.50 -7.74
CA LYS A 67 8.97 -1.89 -6.47
C LYS A 67 8.06 -2.82 -5.67
N LYS A 68 8.30 -2.87 -4.37
CA LYS A 68 7.64 -3.76 -3.43
C LYS A 68 7.67 -3.16 -2.04
N GLY A 69 6.71 -3.51 -1.20
CA GLY A 69 6.68 -3.00 0.16
C GLY A 69 5.33 -3.17 0.83
N ASP A 70 5.19 -2.50 1.96
CA ASP A 70 3.98 -2.39 2.76
C ASP A 70 3.38 -0.97 2.67
N ALA A 71 2.39 -0.67 3.52
CA ALA A 71 1.74 0.64 3.54
C ALA A 71 2.70 1.82 3.79
N ILE A 72 3.70 1.62 4.66
CA ILE A 72 4.69 2.66 4.98
C ILE A 72 5.57 2.88 3.75
N SER A 73 6.12 1.79 3.22
CA SER A 73 6.99 1.82 2.04
C SER A 73 6.30 2.47 0.85
N PHE A 74 5.00 2.22 0.67
CA PHE A 74 4.20 2.83 -0.38
C PHE A 74 4.20 4.37 -0.30
N LEU A 75 3.95 4.92 0.90
CA LEU A 75 3.96 6.38 1.08
C LEU A 75 5.37 6.96 0.90
N GLN A 76 6.40 6.29 1.41
CA GLN A 76 7.78 6.74 1.20
C GLN A 76 8.15 6.78 -0.29
N ASP A 77 7.80 5.72 -1.02
CA ASP A 77 8.11 5.60 -2.45
C ASP A 77 7.27 6.54 -3.33
N ARG A 78 5.99 6.74 -3.00
CA ARG A 78 5.06 7.53 -3.82
C ARG A 78 5.17 9.02 -3.53
N ASP A 79 5.25 9.39 -2.26
CA ASP A 79 5.20 10.78 -1.79
C ASP A 79 6.56 11.35 -1.42
N GLY A 80 7.61 10.53 -1.43
CA GLY A 80 8.95 10.96 -1.00
C GLY A 80 9.04 11.24 0.49
N LEU A 81 8.11 10.69 1.29
CA LEU A 81 8.07 10.92 2.73
C LEU A 81 9.21 10.23 3.47
N GLY A 82 9.71 10.88 4.52
CA GLY A 82 10.51 10.23 5.53
C GLY A 82 9.68 9.17 6.28
N PHE A 83 10.35 8.19 6.88
CA PHE A 83 9.69 7.11 7.62
C PHE A 83 8.70 7.62 8.68
N VAL A 84 9.12 8.61 9.48
CA VAL A 84 8.27 9.17 10.56
C VAL A 84 7.05 9.90 10.00
N GLU A 85 7.20 10.60 8.87
CA GLU A 85 6.10 11.30 8.20
C GLU A 85 5.09 10.32 7.62
N ALA A 86 5.57 9.26 6.97
CA ALA A 86 4.72 8.18 6.47
C ALA A 86 3.95 7.50 7.60
N VAL A 87 4.61 7.20 8.73
CA VAL A 87 3.94 6.61 9.90
C VAL A 87 2.89 7.56 10.47
N ARG A 88 3.19 8.85 10.60
CA ARG A 88 2.22 9.86 11.06
C ARG A 88 0.99 9.92 10.18
N GLN A 89 1.21 10.01 8.87
CA GLN A 89 0.11 10.08 7.91
C GLN A 89 -0.77 8.83 7.94
N LEU A 90 -0.18 7.63 8.09
CA LEU A 90 -0.97 6.41 8.25
C LEU A 90 -1.72 6.38 9.59
N ALA A 91 -1.10 6.83 10.68
CA ALA A 91 -1.75 6.89 11.99
C ALA A 91 -2.97 7.83 11.96
N ASP A 92 -2.84 8.99 11.33
CA ASP A 92 -3.93 9.94 11.12
C ASP A 92 -5.06 9.32 10.27
N MET A 93 -4.71 8.60 9.20
CA MET A 93 -5.68 7.89 8.36
C MET A 93 -6.40 6.76 9.11
N ALA A 94 -5.73 6.11 10.05
CA ALA A 94 -6.28 5.03 10.87
C ALA A 94 -6.99 5.54 12.15
N GLY A 95 -6.92 6.84 12.46
CA GLY A 95 -7.43 7.39 13.71
C GLY A 95 -6.66 6.90 14.95
N LEU A 96 -5.37 6.55 14.79
CA LEU A 96 -4.51 6.04 15.86
C LEU A 96 -3.65 7.16 16.43
N ALA A 97 -3.67 7.33 17.74
CA ALA A 97 -2.73 8.21 18.43
C ALA A 97 -1.33 7.59 18.42
N ILE A 98 -0.34 8.36 18.00
CA ILE A 98 1.07 7.95 18.10
C ILE A 98 1.50 8.06 19.57
N PRO A 99 2.08 6.99 20.15
CA PRO A 99 2.56 6.99 21.53
C PRO A 99 3.81 7.85 21.73
#